data_AF-A0AAI8R9D5-F1
#
_entry.id   AF-A0AAI8R9D5-F1
#
_cell.length_a   1.000
_cell.length_b   1.000
_cell.length_c   1.000
_cell.angle_alpha   90.00
_cell.angle_beta   90.00
_cell.angle_gamma   90.00
#
_symmetry.space_group_name_H-M   'P 1'
#
loop_
_entity.id
_entity.type
_entity.pdbx_description
1 polymer ?
#
loop_
_entity_poly.entity_id
_entity_poly.type
_entity_poly.pdbx_seq_one_letter_code
_entity_poly.pdbx_strand_id
1 'polypeptide(L)'
;MEGVSEIKIAVYCGASKGNSPEFERVTRSLGEWIGKNEYQLVYGGGNAGLKGIIADSVLGSGGKVTGIMPDFLAKRELAKKMAPL
;
A
#
# COMPACT_ATOMS: atom_id res chain seq x y z
N MET A 1 -22.74 -12.23 -19.37
CA MET A 1 -22.09 -12.55 -18.08
C MET A 1 -22.13 -11.27 -17.27
N GLU A 2 -23.00 -11.21 -16.27
CA GLU A 2 -23.20 -10.00 -15.46
C GLU A 2 -21.89 -9.59 -14.79
N GLY A 3 -21.54 -8.32 -14.96
CA GLY A 3 -20.25 -7.77 -14.55
C GLY A 3 -20.11 -7.79 -13.04
N VAL A 4 -19.27 -8.69 -12.53
CA VAL A 4 -18.77 -8.60 -11.16
C VAL A 4 -18.06 -7.25 -11.03
N SER A 5 -18.60 -6.36 -10.20
CA SER A 5 -17.95 -5.11 -9.88
C SER A 5 -16.63 -5.39 -9.17
N GLU A 6 -15.53 -4.85 -9.70
CA GLU A 6 -14.21 -4.95 -9.06
C GLU A 6 -14.26 -4.19 -7.72
N ILE A 7 -14.14 -4.91 -6.60
CA ILE A 7 -14.15 -4.30 -5.26
C ILE A 7 -12.83 -3.57 -5.03
N LYS A 8 -12.93 -2.30 -4.66
CA LYS A 8 -11.78 -1.42 -4.36
C LYS A 8 -11.80 -1.01 -2.90
N ILE A 9 -10.70 -1.24 -2.21
CA ILE A 9 -10.54 -0.95 -0.79
C ILE A 9 -9.53 0.18 -0.64
N ALA A 10 -10.01 1.34 -0.16
CA ALA A 10 -9.15 2.46 0.19
C ALA A 10 -8.55 2.23 1.59
N VAL A 11 -7.22 2.17 1.69
CA VAL A 11 -6.52 1.97 2.97
C VAL A 11 -5.73 3.22 3.35
N TYR A 12 -6.06 3.77 4.52
CA TYR A 12 -5.30 4.85 5.16
C TYR A 12 -4.38 4.26 6.22
N CYS A 13 -3.07 4.42 6.03
CA CYS A 13 -2.06 3.92 6.96
C CYS A 13 -0.83 4.83 7.00
N GLY A 14 -0.03 4.68 8.06
CA GLY A 14 1.12 5.53 8.35
C GLY A 14 2.27 5.39 7.33
N ALA A 15 2.95 6.50 7.04
CA ALA A 15 4.21 6.50 6.30
C ALA A 15 5.41 5.98 7.13
N SER A 16 5.20 5.74 8.43
CA SER A 16 6.12 5.08 9.36
C SER A 16 5.53 3.73 9.81
N LYS A 17 6.37 2.80 10.27
CA LYS A 17 5.94 1.51 10.86
C LYS A 17 5.24 1.63 12.21
N GLY A 18 5.43 2.76 12.90
CA GLY A 18 4.95 2.98 14.27
C GLY A 18 5.95 2.44 15.30
N ASN A 19 5.49 2.27 16.54
CA ASN A 19 6.30 1.88 17.69
C ASN A 19 6.06 0.43 18.16
N SER A 20 5.26 -0.33 17.43
CA SER A 20 4.94 -1.73 17.74
C SER A 20 5.07 -2.59 16.50
N PRO A 21 5.73 -3.76 16.58
CA PRO A 21 5.81 -4.71 15.45
C PRO A 21 4.44 -5.23 15.03
N GLU A 22 3.43 -5.13 15.89
CA GLU A 22 2.07 -5.56 15.61
C GLU A 22 1.44 -4.81 14.43
N PHE A 23 1.79 -3.53 14.23
CA PHE A 23 1.28 -2.76 13.10
C PHE A 23 1.74 -3.33 11.77
N GLU A 24 3.00 -3.77 11.68
CA GLU A 24 3.52 -4.43 10.48
C GLU A 24 2.82 -5.77 10.24
N ARG A 25 2.64 -6.56 11.30
CA ARG A 25 1.98 -7.87 11.24
C ARG A 25 0.56 -7.75 10.71
N VAL A 26 -0.25 -6.88 11.31
CA VAL A 26 -1.66 -6.69 10.90
C VAL A 26 -1.75 -6.08 9.49
N THR A 27 -0.86 -5.15 9.15
CA THR A 27 -0.84 -4.55 7.81
C THR A 27 -0.54 -5.59 6.73
N ARG A 28 0.40 -6.51 7.00
CA ARG A 28 0.70 -7.63 6.09
C ARG A 28 -0.51 -8.56 5.94
N SER A 29 -1.12 -8.97 7.06
CA SER A 29 -2.30 -9.84 7.03
C SER A 29 -3.47 -9.21 6.27
N LEU A 30 -3.70 -7.90 6.42
CA LEU A 30 -4.70 -7.17 5.67
C LEU A 30 -4.39 -7.17 4.17
N GLY A 31 -3.16 -6.87 3.77
CA GLY A 31 -2.79 -6.84 2.36
C GLY A 31 -2.88 -8.21 1.69
N GLU A 32 -2.47 -9.27 2.39
CA GLU A 32 -2.66 -10.63 1.91
C GLU A 32 -4.13 -10.98 1.74
N TRP A 33 -4.98 -10.60 2.70
CA TRP A 33 -6.42 -10.82 2.61
C TRP A 33 -7.04 -10.08 1.42
N ILE A 34 -6.66 -8.82 1.18
CA ILE A 34 -7.11 -8.05 0.01
C ILE A 34 -6.72 -8.78 -1.29
N GLY A 35 -5.46 -9.20 -1.43
CA GLY A 35 -4.98 -9.85 -2.64
C GLY A 35 -5.61 -11.23 -2.88
N LYS A 36 -5.70 -12.07 -1.84
CA LYS A 36 -6.30 -13.42 -1.90
C LYS A 36 -7.78 -13.43 -2.29
N ASN A 37 -8.50 -12.32 -2.05
CA ASN A 37 -9.91 -12.16 -2.42
C ASN A 37 -10.09 -11.44 -3.76
N GLU A 38 -9.03 -11.26 -4.55
CA GLU A 38 -9.05 -10.59 -5.86
C GLU A 38 -9.57 -9.13 -5.79
N TYR A 39 -9.42 -8.48 -4.63
CA TYR A 39 -9.77 -7.08 -4.46
C TYR A 39 -8.61 -6.16 -4.86
N GLN A 40 -8.93 -4.93 -5.21
CA GLN A 40 -7.94 -3.91 -5.54
C GLN A 40 -7.68 -2.98 -4.34
N LEU A 41 -6.42 -2.77 -4.00
CA LEU A 41 -5.99 -1.74 -3.05
C LEU A 41 -5.96 -0.37 -3.72
N VAL A 42 -6.51 0.64 -3.06
CA VAL A 42 -6.29 2.07 -3.34
C VAL A 42 -5.64 2.72 -2.13
N TYR A 43 -4.54 3.45 -2.31
CA TYR A 43 -3.81 4.07 -1.19
C TYR A 43 -2.98 5.29 -1.62
N GLY A 44 -2.27 5.91 -0.68
CA GLY A 44 -1.48 7.14 -0.91
C GLY A 44 -0.17 6.99 -1.70
N GLY A 45 0.08 5.86 -2.37
CA GLY A 45 1.17 5.69 -3.36
C GLY A 45 2.62 5.67 -2.85
N GLY A 46 2.86 5.91 -1.57
CA GLY A 46 4.23 5.90 -1.00
C GLY A 46 4.72 4.49 -0.70
N ASN A 47 6.04 4.29 -0.69
CA ASN A 47 6.65 2.97 -0.45
C ASN A 47 7.33 2.82 0.92
N ALA A 48 7.25 3.83 1.78
CA ALA A 48 7.81 3.80 3.13
C ALA A 48 6.77 3.38 4.19
N GLY A 49 7.25 2.80 5.29
CA GLY A 49 6.41 2.47 6.45
C GLY A 49 5.33 1.43 6.16
N LEU A 50 4.16 1.59 6.78
CA LEU A 50 3.02 0.68 6.56
C LEU A 50 2.46 0.78 5.13
N LYS A 51 2.60 1.95 4.48
CA LYS A 51 2.20 2.15 3.07
C LYS A 51 2.95 1.21 2.12
N GLY A 52 4.26 1.02 2.32
CA GLY A 52 5.04 0.04 1.56
C GLY A 52 4.57 -1.39 1.85
N ILE A 53 4.43 -1.72 3.14
CA ILE A 53 4.03 -3.07 3.58
C ILE A 53 2.67 -3.49 2.99
N ILE A 54 1.66 -2.60 3.01
CA ILE A 54 0.34 -2.95 2.48
C ILE A 54 0.40 -3.17 0.96
N ALA A 55 1.13 -2.33 0.22
CA ALA A 55 1.26 -2.44 -1.22
C ALA A 55 1.98 -3.75 -1.60
N ASP A 56 3.12 -4.03 -0.96
CA ASP A 56 3.90 -5.25 -1.22
C ASP A 56 3.11 -6.51 -0.88
N SER A 57 2.33 -6.49 0.21
CA SER A 57 1.54 -7.66 0.65
C SER A 57 0.38 -7.95 -0.31
N VAL A 58 -0.27 -6.92 -0.86
CA VAL A 58 -1.32 -7.07 -1.88
C VAL A 58 -0.74 -7.62 -3.18
N LEU A 59 0.35 -7.01 -3.68
CA LEU A 59 1.02 -7.45 -4.91
C LEU A 59 1.55 -8.88 -4.79
N GLY A 60 2.20 -9.20 -3.67
CA GLY A 60 2.73 -10.54 -3.38
C GLY A 60 1.65 -11.62 -3.25
N SER A 61 0.39 -11.23 -3.07
CA SER A 61 -0.77 -12.13 -3.01
C SER A 61 -1.59 -12.16 -4.31
N GLY A 62 -1.09 -11.57 -5.40
CA GLY A 62 -1.77 -11.56 -6.71
C GLY A 62 -2.81 -10.46 -6.88
N GLY A 63 -2.97 -9.56 -5.91
CA GLY A 63 -3.89 -8.44 -5.98
C GLY A 63 -3.37 -7.27 -6.82
N LYS A 64 -4.26 -6.29 -7.06
CA LYS A 64 -3.91 -5.05 -7.79
C LYS A 64 -3.76 -3.88 -6.82
N VAL A 65 -2.90 -2.92 -7.17
CA VAL A 65 -2.68 -1.70 -6.37
C VAL A 65 -2.80 -0.45 -7.24
N THR A 66 -3.55 0.54 -6.77
CA THR A 66 -3.57 1.91 -7.29
C THR A 66 -3.02 2.87 -6.23
N GLY A 67 -1.88 3.49 -6.51
CA GLY A 67 -1.30 4.55 -5.70
C GLY A 67 -1.72 5.93 -6.19
N ILE A 68 -2.21 6.78 -5.27
CA ILE A 68 -2.57 8.18 -5.56
C ILE A 68 -1.60 9.07 -4.79
N MET A 69 -0.78 9.83 -5.51
CA MET A 69 0.18 10.75 -4.90
C MET A 69 0.19 12.09 -5.65
N PRO A 70 0.08 13.22 -4.93
CA PRO A 70 0.32 14.54 -5.50
C PRO A 70 1.77 14.69 -6.01
N ASP A 71 1.96 15.36 -7.14
CA ASP A 71 3.27 15.53 -7.79
C ASP A 71 4.35 16.12 -6.85
N PHE A 72 3.97 17.09 -6.00
CA PHE A 72 4.92 17.70 -5.07
C PHE A 72 5.39 16.73 -3.98
N LEU A 73 4.55 15.77 -3.58
CA LEU A 73 4.94 14.70 -2.65
C LEU A 73 5.80 13.65 -3.34
N ALA A 74 5.49 13.30 -4.60
CA ALA A 74 6.28 12.36 -5.40
C ALA A 74 7.72 12.86 -5.59
N LYS A 75 7.88 14.14 -5.95
CA LYS A 75 9.20 14.79 -6.05
C LYS A 75 9.96 14.73 -4.73
N ARG A 76 9.28 14.97 -3.60
CA ARG A 76 9.89 14.93 -2.26
C ARG A 76 10.32 13.51 -1.86
N GLU A 77 9.54 12.48 -2.16
CA GLU A 77 9.95 11.08 -1.88
C GLU A 77 11.13 10.64 -2.75
N LEU A 78 11.15 11.01 -4.03
CA LEU A 78 12.30 10.75 -4.91
C LEU A 78 13.57 11.43 -4.38
N ALA A 79 13.47 12.71 -3.99
CA ALA A 79 14.60 13.44 -3.40
C ALA A 79 15.14 12.76 -2.13
N LYS A 80 14.26 12.22 -1.27
CA LYS A 80 14.67 11.45 -0.07
C LYS A 80 15.41 10.15 -0.42
N LYS A 81 15.03 9.46 -1.50
CA LYS A 81 15.72 8.26 -1.96
C LYS A 81 17.11 8.56 -2.56
N MET A 82 17.30 9.77 -3.08
CA MET A 82 18.54 10.19 -3.75
C MET A 82 19.53 10.91 -2.81
N ALA A 83 19.14 11.23 -1.58
CA ALA A 83 20.05 11.79 -0.59
C ALA A 83 21.07 10.72 -0.15
N PRO A 84 22.39 11.01 -0.12
CA PRO A 84 23.37 10.10 0.46
C PRO A 84 23.06 9.89 1.95
N LEU A 85 23.23 8.66 2.42
CA LEU A 85 23.28 8.34 3.86
C LEU A 85 24.42 9.09 4.55
#